data_AF-A0A139XP15-F1
#
_entry.id   AF-A0A139XP15-F1
#
_cell.length_a   1.000
_cell.length_b   1.000
_cell.length_c   1.000
_cell.angle_alpha   90.00
_cell.angle_beta   90.00
_cell.angle_gamma   90.00
#
_symmetry.space_group_name_H-M   'P 1'
#
loop_
_entity.id
_entity.type
_entity.pdbx_description
1 polymer ?
#
loop_
_entity_poly.entity_id
_entity_poly.type
_entity_poly.pdbx_seq_one_letter_code
_entity_poly.pdbx_strand_id
1 'polypeptide(L)'
;VRKRGDHQKYEAEVLCIGLECDLAMLRVSDADFWKGLGPPLQWGPSPQLGDPVTVVGYPLGGDNSSVTQGVVSRADLQQYCLGSCSLLAIQIDAAINPGNSGGPALNRSSQCVGIAFQSLKDGDTENIGYIIPSEVVSHFLEDYRRHGRCLGFGDGGFTWQKLENKSLRHSLSLKSKDEGILIKKLDGGGPAKAVLQKGDILLEIGGKRIASDGTVAFRNGERILFTWILSQMFVGDRCSVKLLRQNRERRESFSVGKLNLLVPANSDLRRPQYLIVGGLVFVPLSEPFLKSEYGEDFESRAPVRLLDKWQHGFQSFPGEQFVLLSHVLAHDVTVGYEHLHNVQVQQFNGTSVKTLKHLAELVENSTEEYWRFDLDHDEVVVLEADAARRALPHILQRNMIRSCKSEDV
;
A
#
# COMPACT_ATOMS: atom_id res chain seq x y z
N VAL A 1 14.69 19.04 -13.28
CA VAL A 1 15.73 18.06 -13.66
C VAL A 1 16.92 18.75 -14.33
N ARG A 2 18.11 18.15 -14.38
CA ARG A 2 19.33 18.71 -14.99
C ARG A 2 20.08 17.62 -15.74
N LYS A 3 20.65 17.95 -16.91
CA LYS A 3 21.48 17.01 -17.69
C LYS A 3 22.88 16.89 -17.11
N ARG A 4 23.55 15.77 -17.38
CA ARG A 4 24.98 15.62 -17.08
C ARG A 4 25.78 16.67 -17.85
N GLY A 5 26.62 17.45 -17.15
CA GLY A 5 27.47 18.47 -17.77
C GLY A 5 26.75 19.74 -18.21
N ASP A 6 25.46 19.88 -17.89
CA ASP A 6 24.68 21.10 -18.10
C ASP A 6 24.48 21.83 -16.77
N HIS A 7 24.47 23.16 -16.80
CA HIS A 7 24.20 24.01 -15.65
C HIS A 7 22.70 24.35 -15.56
N GLN A 8 21.97 24.31 -16.67
CA GLN A 8 20.57 24.66 -16.74
C GLN A 8 19.71 23.58 -16.08
N LYS A 9 18.81 24.03 -15.18
CA LYS A 9 17.74 23.19 -14.63
C LYS A 9 16.48 23.41 -15.47
N TYR A 10 15.83 22.31 -15.81
CA TYR A 10 14.59 22.28 -16.58
C TYR A 10 13.45 21.86 -15.67
N GLU A 11 12.30 22.48 -15.83
CA GLU A 11 11.08 22.08 -15.13
C GLU A 11 10.62 20.69 -15.62
N ALA A 12 10.15 19.87 -14.70
CA ALA A 12 9.59 18.56 -15.01
C ALA A 12 8.23 18.41 -14.33
N GLU A 13 7.29 17.83 -15.05
CA GLU A 13 5.94 17.52 -14.59
C GLU A 13 5.89 16.03 -14.20
N VAL A 14 5.22 15.71 -13.10
CA VAL A 14 4.94 14.32 -12.71
C VAL A 14 3.72 13.82 -13.46
N LEU A 15 3.91 12.86 -14.36
CA LEU A 15 2.82 12.27 -15.14
C LEU A 15 2.07 11.18 -14.38
N CYS A 16 2.80 10.35 -13.64
CA CYS A 16 2.24 9.20 -12.93
C CYS A 16 3.13 8.84 -11.74
N ILE A 17 2.52 8.40 -10.65
CA ILE A 17 3.19 7.89 -9.46
C ILE A 17 2.61 6.51 -9.17
N GLY A 18 3.49 5.52 -8.99
CA GLY A 18 3.17 4.19 -8.50
C GLY A 18 3.73 4.04 -7.09
N LEU A 19 2.93 4.37 -6.07
CA LEU A 19 3.36 4.32 -4.66
C LEU A 19 3.81 2.91 -4.25
N GLU A 20 3.04 1.89 -4.67
CA GLU A 20 3.29 0.48 -4.36
C GLU A 20 4.64 -0.05 -4.88
N CYS A 21 5.15 0.52 -5.97
CA CYS A 21 6.40 0.12 -6.60
C CYS A 21 7.50 1.18 -6.53
N ASP A 22 7.31 2.28 -5.80
CA ASP A 22 8.29 3.37 -5.68
C ASP A 22 8.79 3.91 -7.05
N LEU A 23 7.86 4.07 -8.00
CA LEU A 23 8.16 4.60 -9.33
C LEU A 23 7.40 5.89 -9.61
N ALA A 24 8.04 6.79 -10.34
CA ALA A 24 7.40 7.98 -10.91
C ALA A 24 7.82 8.16 -12.37
N MET A 25 6.87 8.61 -13.19
CA MET A 25 7.14 8.99 -14.58
C MET A 25 7.08 10.50 -14.70
N LEU A 26 8.13 11.10 -15.27
CA LEU A 26 8.27 12.54 -15.42
C LEU A 26 8.24 12.94 -16.90
N ARG A 27 7.77 14.15 -17.17
CA ARG A 27 7.82 14.79 -18.49
C ARG A 27 8.57 16.11 -18.42
N VAL A 28 9.42 16.35 -19.40
CA VAL A 28 10.03 17.67 -19.64
C VAL A 28 9.52 18.19 -20.97
N SER A 29 8.75 19.27 -20.92
CA SER A 29 8.15 19.88 -22.11
C SER A 29 9.12 20.77 -22.89
N ASP A 30 10.17 21.26 -22.24
CA ASP A 30 11.21 22.07 -22.86
C ASP A 30 12.04 21.23 -23.86
N ALA A 31 11.98 21.59 -25.14
CA ALA A 31 12.70 20.91 -26.21
C ALA A 31 14.23 21.02 -26.07
N ASP A 32 14.74 22.07 -25.43
CA ASP A 32 16.18 22.28 -25.22
C ASP A 32 16.78 21.24 -24.28
N PHE A 33 15.97 20.70 -23.36
CA PHE A 33 16.37 19.54 -22.57
C PHE A 33 16.76 18.37 -23.47
N TRP A 34 15.96 18.06 -24.50
CA TRP A 34 16.16 16.88 -25.35
C TRP A 34 17.26 17.04 -26.41
N LYS A 35 17.69 18.27 -26.70
CA LYS A 35 18.76 18.54 -27.67
C LYS A 35 20.10 17.92 -27.23
N GLY A 36 20.72 17.19 -28.15
CA GLY A 36 22.05 16.58 -27.94
C GLY A 36 22.05 15.35 -27.03
N LEU A 37 20.88 14.86 -26.58
CA LEU A 37 20.81 13.58 -25.88
C LEU A 37 20.99 12.42 -26.87
N GLY A 38 21.71 11.40 -26.41
CA GLY A 38 21.79 10.12 -27.12
C GLY A 38 20.44 9.37 -27.12
N PRO A 39 20.38 8.20 -27.76
CA PRO A 39 19.18 7.37 -27.72
C PRO A 39 18.81 7.00 -26.27
N PRO A 40 17.51 6.82 -25.97
CA PRO A 40 17.08 6.37 -24.66
C PRO A 40 17.65 4.99 -24.34
N LEU A 41 17.88 4.73 -23.05
CA LEU A 41 18.29 3.41 -22.57
C LEU A 41 17.29 2.36 -23.03
N GLN A 42 17.81 1.23 -23.50
CA GLN A 42 16.99 0.07 -23.83
C GLN A 42 16.79 -0.79 -22.60
N TRP A 43 15.58 -1.33 -22.43
CA TRP A 43 15.29 -2.28 -21.36
C TRP A 43 15.92 -3.64 -21.66
N GLY A 44 16.55 -4.22 -20.64
CA GLY A 44 17.04 -5.60 -20.62
C GLY A 44 16.15 -6.48 -19.74
N PRO A 45 16.33 -7.81 -19.81
CA PRO A 45 15.63 -8.73 -18.93
C PRO A 45 16.03 -8.53 -17.46
N SER A 46 15.14 -8.93 -16.55
CA SER A 46 15.41 -8.99 -15.11
C SER A 46 16.66 -9.84 -14.85
N PRO A 47 17.66 -9.34 -14.10
CA PRO A 47 18.97 -9.98 -14.00
C PRO A 47 18.90 -11.19 -13.07
N GLN A 48 19.79 -12.17 -13.26
CA GLN A 48 19.83 -13.43 -12.52
C GLN A 48 20.91 -13.41 -11.44
N LEU A 49 20.84 -14.36 -10.50
CA LEU A 49 21.83 -14.50 -9.43
C LEU A 49 23.26 -14.57 -10.00
N GLY A 50 24.15 -13.72 -9.49
CA GLY A 50 25.55 -13.62 -9.94
C GLY A 50 25.77 -12.75 -11.18
N ASP A 51 24.70 -12.26 -11.83
CA ASP A 51 24.86 -11.33 -12.96
C ASP A 51 25.47 -10.01 -12.46
N PRO A 52 26.45 -9.45 -13.18
CA PRO A 52 27.02 -8.16 -12.84
C PRO A 52 26.07 -7.02 -13.17
N VAL A 53 26.11 -5.99 -12.34
CA VAL A 53 25.25 -4.83 -12.44
C VAL A 53 26.04 -3.55 -12.15
N THR A 54 25.74 -2.51 -12.91
CA THR A 54 26.30 -1.17 -12.73
C THR A 54 25.18 -0.19 -12.45
N VAL A 55 25.23 0.49 -11.31
CA VAL A 55 24.26 1.53 -10.95
C VAL A 55 24.87 2.90 -11.21
N VAL A 56 24.12 3.77 -11.86
CA VAL A 56 24.54 5.12 -12.20
C VAL A 56 23.58 6.13 -11.57
N GLY A 57 24.11 7.11 -10.85
CA GLY A 57 23.28 8.07 -10.11
C GLY A 57 24.02 9.35 -9.73
N TYR A 58 23.41 10.18 -8.89
CA TYR A 58 23.98 11.44 -8.41
C TYR A 58 23.90 11.47 -6.87
N PRO A 59 24.96 11.08 -6.15
CA PRO A 59 24.90 10.97 -4.70
C PRO A 59 24.70 12.34 -4.04
N LEU A 60 24.13 12.34 -2.84
CA LEU A 60 24.00 13.55 -2.02
C LEU A 60 25.34 14.28 -1.86
N GLY A 61 25.32 15.60 -2.02
CA GLY A 61 26.48 16.46 -1.80
C GLY A 61 27.37 16.72 -3.03
N GLY A 62 26.99 16.22 -4.22
CA GLY A 62 27.73 16.48 -5.46
C GLY A 62 26.85 16.62 -6.70
N ASP A 63 27.36 17.36 -7.69
CA ASP A 63 26.71 17.55 -9.00
C ASP A 63 27.22 16.58 -10.08
N ASN A 64 28.22 15.77 -9.73
CA ASN A 64 28.85 14.80 -10.62
C ASN A 64 28.16 13.44 -10.52
N SER A 65 28.10 12.73 -11.64
CA SER A 65 27.59 11.35 -11.69
C SER A 65 28.51 10.40 -10.93
N SER A 66 27.92 9.51 -10.14
CA SER A 66 28.60 8.38 -9.51
C SER A 66 28.23 7.07 -10.22
N VAL A 67 29.15 6.11 -10.16
CA VAL A 67 28.99 4.77 -10.70
C VAL A 67 29.40 3.78 -9.63
N THR A 68 28.51 2.85 -9.30
CA THR A 68 28.81 1.71 -8.42
C THR A 68 28.58 0.42 -9.17
N GLN A 69 29.41 -0.59 -8.91
CA GLN A 69 29.35 -1.89 -9.56
C GLN A 69 29.26 -2.99 -8.51
N GLY A 70 28.56 -4.05 -8.86
CA GLY A 70 28.39 -5.23 -8.04
C GLY A 70 27.80 -6.38 -8.85
N VAL A 71 27.22 -7.34 -8.16
CA VAL A 71 26.49 -8.47 -8.71
C VAL A 71 25.13 -8.60 -8.05
N VAL A 72 24.22 -9.32 -8.72
CA VAL A 72 22.95 -9.73 -8.12
C VAL A 72 23.22 -10.78 -7.05
N SER A 73 22.80 -10.49 -5.82
CA SER A 73 22.99 -11.36 -4.65
C SER A 73 21.72 -12.15 -4.30
N ARG A 74 20.54 -11.64 -4.63
CA ARG A 74 19.24 -12.30 -4.35
C ARG A 74 18.13 -11.73 -5.23
N ALA A 75 17.10 -12.54 -5.49
CA ALA A 75 15.81 -12.08 -5.99
C ALA A 75 14.72 -12.60 -5.04
N ASP A 76 13.92 -11.69 -4.48
CA ASP A 76 12.87 -12.06 -3.54
C ASP A 76 11.77 -10.99 -3.50
N LEU A 77 10.63 -11.30 -2.89
CA LEU A 77 9.60 -10.32 -2.62
C LEU A 77 10.01 -9.45 -1.44
N GLN A 78 10.06 -8.14 -1.64
CA GLN A 78 10.36 -7.14 -0.61
C GLN A 78 9.21 -6.16 -0.50
N GLN A 79 8.98 -5.65 0.72
CA GLN A 79 8.08 -4.53 0.92
C GLN A 79 8.79 -3.26 0.46
N TYR A 80 8.16 -2.52 -0.46
CA TYR A 80 8.67 -1.26 -0.95
C TYR A 80 8.32 -0.15 0.05
N CYS A 81 9.15 0.89 0.14
CA CYS A 81 9.12 1.88 1.22
C CYS A 81 7.76 2.59 1.39
N LEU A 82 7.07 2.80 0.27
CA LEU A 82 5.76 3.43 0.20
C LEU A 82 4.69 2.45 -0.27
N GLY A 83 4.90 1.14 -0.13
CA GLY A 83 3.99 0.10 -0.60
C GLY A 83 3.39 -0.71 0.55
N SER A 84 2.09 -0.97 0.47
CA SER A 84 1.41 -1.96 1.32
C SER A 84 1.59 -3.40 0.82
N CYS A 85 2.19 -3.59 -0.36
CA CYS A 85 2.42 -4.89 -0.98
C CYS A 85 3.91 -5.24 -1.07
N SER A 86 4.21 -6.54 -1.04
CA SER A 86 5.55 -7.05 -1.34
C SER A 86 5.66 -7.36 -2.83
N LEU A 87 6.58 -6.68 -3.52
CA LEU A 87 6.86 -6.87 -4.94
C LEU A 87 8.25 -7.46 -5.12
N LEU A 88 8.52 -8.00 -6.31
CA LEU A 88 9.85 -8.52 -6.62
C LEU A 88 10.88 -7.39 -6.53
N ALA A 89 11.93 -7.60 -5.77
CA ALA A 89 13.11 -6.75 -5.73
C ALA A 89 14.35 -7.61 -5.96
N ILE A 90 15.33 -7.00 -6.62
CA ILE A 90 16.64 -7.63 -6.86
C ILE A 90 17.63 -7.00 -5.90
N GLN A 91 18.19 -7.82 -5.01
CA GLN A 91 19.26 -7.42 -4.12
C GLN A 91 20.58 -7.46 -4.85
N ILE A 92 21.41 -6.45 -4.63
CA ILE A 92 22.76 -6.33 -5.17
C ILE A 92 23.75 -6.00 -4.05
N ASP A 93 25.03 -6.31 -4.27
CA ASP A 93 26.13 -5.94 -3.36
C ASP A 93 26.83 -4.63 -3.75
N ALA A 94 26.30 -3.91 -4.74
CA ALA A 94 26.75 -2.57 -5.07
C ALA A 94 26.19 -1.55 -4.06
N ALA A 95 27.04 -0.65 -3.59
CA ALA A 95 26.61 0.41 -2.68
C ALA A 95 25.56 1.32 -3.34
N ILE A 96 24.43 1.50 -2.65
CA ILE A 96 23.37 2.46 -2.97
C ILE A 96 23.34 3.52 -1.89
N ASN A 97 23.73 4.74 -2.25
CA ASN A 97 23.66 5.89 -1.37
C ASN A 97 22.47 6.78 -1.76
N PRO A 98 21.87 7.54 -0.83
CA PRO A 98 20.83 8.46 -1.22
C PRO A 98 21.33 9.47 -2.27
N GLY A 99 20.50 9.68 -3.28
CA GLY A 99 20.85 10.38 -4.53
C GLY A 99 21.14 9.43 -5.72
N ASN A 100 21.56 8.18 -5.47
CA ASN A 100 21.61 7.17 -6.53
C ASN A 100 20.25 6.49 -6.77
N SER A 101 19.36 6.50 -5.78
CA SER A 101 17.97 6.02 -5.92
C SER A 101 17.24 6.79 -7.03
N GLY A 102 16.50 6.07 -7.87
CA GLY A 102 15.90 6.58 -9.11
C GLY A 102 16.82 6.49 -10.34
N GLY A 103 18.11 6.21 -10.16
CA GLY A 103 19.06 5.96 -11.25
C GLY A 103 18.92 4.57 -11.87
N PRO A 104 19.37 4.36 -13.12
CA PRO A 104 19.30 3.07 -13.79
C PRO A 104 20.34 2.09 -13.26
N ALA A 105 19.96 0.82 -13.20
CA ALA A 105 20.85 -0.31 -13.06
C ALA A 105 21.06 -0.98 -14.43
N LEU A 106 22.31 -1.17 -14.83
CA LEU A 106 22.71 -1.59 -16.16
C LEU A 106 23.41 -2.96 -16.16
N ASN A 107 23.12 -3.79 -17.16
CA ASN A 107 23.88 -5.02 -17.43
C ASN A 107 25.15 -4.74 -18.26
N ARG A 108 25.95 -5.79 -18.55
CA ARG A 108 27.18 -5.69 -19.39
C ARG A 108 26.93 -5.12 -20.79
N SER A 109 25.72 -5.29 -21.33
CA SER A 109 25.31 -4.77 -22.64
C SER A 109 24.79 -3.33 -22.57
N SER A 110 24.94 -2.64 -21.44
CA SER A 110 24.41 -1.29 -21.19
C SER A 110 22.88 -1.18 -21.34
N GLN A 111 22.16 -2.29 -21.15
CA GLN A 111 20.70 -2.28 -21.07
C GLN A 111 20.26 -2.05 -19.63
N CYS A 112 19.20 -1.27 -19.44
CA CYS A 112 18.59 -1.04 -18.15
C CYS A 112 17.84 -2.28 -17.68
N VAL A 113 18.27 -2.87 -16.57
CA VAL A 113 17.66 -4.06 -15.97
C VAL A 113 16.77 -3.72 -14.77
N GLY A 114 16.73 -2.43 -14.39
CA GLY A 114 15.85 -1.92 -13.35
C GLY A 114 16.26 -0.55 -12.83
N ILE A 115 15.58 -0.07 -11.80
CA ILE A 115 15.81 1.23 -11.15
C ILE A 115 16.33 1.00 -9.74
N ALA A 116 17.43 1.65 -9.37
CA ALA A 116 17.97 1.54 -8.02
C ALA A 116 17.03 2.21 -7.00
N PHE A 117 16.82 1.56 -5.86
CA PHE A 117 16.09 2.13 -4.73
C PHE A 117 16.74 1.73 -3.41
N GLN A 118 16.45 2.51 -2.37
CA GLN A 118 16.95 2.26 -1.02
C GLN A 118 15.82 1.64 -0.20
N SER A 119 16.08 0.53 0.48
CA SER A 119 15.10 -0.11 1.36
C SER A 119 15.09 0.54 2.74
N LEU A 120 13.93 0.55 3.41
CA LEU A 120 13.76 1.13 4.76
C LEU A 120 14.56 0.39 5.87
N LYS A 121 15.05 -0.82 5.60
CA LYS A 121 15.59 -1.73 6.63
C LYS A 121 17.10 -1.64 6.86
N ASP A 122 17.81 -0.82 6.11
CA ASP A 122 19.27 -0.91 6.00
C ASP A 122 20.05 -0.06 7.02
N GLY A 123 19.42 0.32 8.16
CA GLY A 123 20.07 1.14 9.20
C GLY A 123 21.38 0.53 9.76
N ASP A 124 21.54 -0.80 9.67
CA ASP A 124 22.67 -1.55 10.24
C ASP A 124 23.40 -2.49 9.25
N THR A 125 23.07 -2.47 7.94
CA THR A 125 23.70 -3.40 6.97
C THR A 125 24.47 -2.68 5.87
N GLU A 126 25.80 -2.80 5.91
CA GLU A 126 26.67 -2.32 4.84
C GLU A 126 26.52 -3.16 3.56
N ASN A 127 26.60 -2.50 2.40
CA ASN A 127 26.65 -3.13 1.06
C ASN A 127 25.42 -3.95 0.66
N ILE A 128 24.22 -3.56 1.11
CA ILE A 128 22.97 -4.08 0.56
C ILE A 128 22.29 -2.96 -0.24
N GLY A 129 22.11 -3.22 -1.53
CA GLY A 129 21.33 -2.36 -2.42
C GLY A 129 20.17 -3.12 -3.01
N TYR A 130 19.13 -2.41 -3.43
CA TYR A 130 18.00 -3.01 -4.14
C TYR A 130 17.73 -2.33 -5.47
N ILE A 131 17.21 -3.11 -6.42
CA ILE A 131 16.76 -2.65 -7.73
C ILE A 131 15.32 -3.12 -7.94
N ILE A 132 14.49 -2.20 -8.41
CA ILE A 132 13.17 -2.44 -8.97
C ILE A 132 13.36 -3.05 -10.35
N PRO A 133 13.12 -4.36 -10.55
CA PRO A 133 13.48 -5.04 -11.79
C PRO A 133 12.63 -4.55 -12.97
N SER A 134 13.17 -4.70 -14.18
CA SER A 134 12.51 -4.27 -15.42
C SER A 134 11.10 -4.85 -15.60
N GLU A 135 10.79 -6.01 -15.02
CA GLU A 135 9.44 -6.59 -15.05
C GLU A 135 8.41 -5.79 -14.22
N VAL A 136 8.80 -5.27 -13.04
CA VAL A 136 7.95 -4.40 -12.22
C VAL A 136 7.77 -3.04 -12.90
N VAL A 137 8.85 -2.50 -13.49
CA VAL A 137 8.78 -1.25 -14.26
C VAL A 137 7.87 -1.41 -15.49
N SER A 138 7.98 -2.53 -16.20
CA SER A 138 7.15 -2.81 -17.38
C SER A 138 5.67 -2.93 -17.01
N HIS A 139 5.35 -3.55 -15.88
CA HIS A 139 3.98 -3.60 -15.36
C HIS A 139 3.45 -2.19 -15.09
N PHE A 140 4.18 -1.36 -14.35
CA PHE A 140 3.81 0.04 -14.08
C PHE A 140 3.56 0.87 -15.35
N LEU A 141 4.45 0.77 -16.34
CA LEU A 141 4.32 1.49 -17.61
C LEU A 141 3.12 1.02 -18.43
N GLU A 142 2.86 -0.29 -18.46
CA GLU A 142 1.74 -0.88 -19.17
C GLU A 142 0.40 -0.55 -18.49
N ASP A 143 0.35 -0.54 -17.16
CA ASP A 143 -0.81 -0.13 -16.38
C ASP A 143 -1.19 1.33 -16.67
N TYR A 144 -0.19 2.23 -16.64
CA TYR A 144 -0.38 3.62 -17.06
C TYR A 144 -0.85 3.73 -18.51
N ARG A 145 -0.27 2.95 -19.43
CA ARG A 145 -0.68 2.97 -20.85
C ARG A 145 -2.14 2.57 -21.05
N ARG A 146 -2.64 1.61 -20.26
CA ARG A 146 -4.03 1.13 -20.34
C ARG A 146 -5.04 2.10 -19.72
N HIS A 147 -4.67 2.77 -18.65
CA HIS A 147 -5.63 3.47 -17.79
C HIS A 147 -5.38 4.97 -17.60
N GLY A 148 -4.26 5.50 -18.10
CA GLY A 148 -3.82 6.87 -17.86
C GLY A 148 -3.37 7.15 -16.43
N ARG A 149 -3.31 6.12 -15.57
CA ARG A 149 -2.87 6.15 -14.17
C ARG A 149 -2.40 4.76 -13.76
N CYS A 150 -1.58 4.69 -12.71
CA CYS A 150 -1.26 3.41 -12.08
C CYS A 150 -2.41 2.99 -11.15
N LEU A 151 -3.01 1.84 -11.43
CA LEU A 151 -3.91 1.15 -10.54
C LEU A 151 -3.11 0.34 -9.51
N GLY A 152 -1.88 -0.07 -9.79
CA GLY A 152 -1.07 -0.83 -8.85
C GLY A 152 -1.12 -2.33 -9.14
N PHE A 153 -0.77 -3.15 -8.15
CA PHE A 153 -0.43 -4.56 -8.36
C PHE A 153 -1.56 -5.50 -7.94
N GLY A 154 -1.64 -6.64 -8.62
CA GLY A 154 -2.65 -7.65 -8.35
C GLY A 154 -2.47 -8.31 -6.98
N ASP A 155 -3.57 -8.42 -6.23
CA ASP A 155 -3.64 -9.16 -4.96
C ASP A 155 -4.84 -10.12 -4.91
N GLY A 156 -4.69 -11.17 -4.10
CA GLY A 156 -5.69 -12.21 -3.92
C GLY A 156 -6.79 -11.85 -2.92
N GLY A 157 -6.57 -10.90 -2.01
CA GLY A 157 -7.53 -10.56 -0.96
C GLY A 157 -7.72 -11.68 0.06
N PHE A 158 -6.65 -12.42 0.41
CA PHE A 158 -6.73 -13.45 1.43
C PHE A 158 -5.40 -13.67 2.17
N THR A 159 -5.49 -14.14 3.40
CA THR A 159 -4.35 -14.60 4.18
C THR A 159 -4.32 -16.13 4.23
N TRP A 160 -3.12 -16.67 4.46
CA TRP A 160 -2.88 -18.10 4.34
C TRP A 160 -1.93 -18.64 5.41
N GLN A 161 -1.85 -19.96 5.50
CA GLN A 161 -0.99 -20.70 6.42
C GLN A 161 -0.20 -21.77 5.66
N LYS A 162 1.08 -21.91 6.03
CA LYS A 162 1.92 -23.02 5.58
C LYS A 162 1.38 -24.37 6.05
N LEU A 163 1.59 -25.40 5.25
CA LEU A 163 1.17 -26.78 5.51
C LEU A 163 2.37 -27.73 5.65
N GLU A 164 3.51 -27.28 6.17
CA GLU A 164 4.70 -28.12 6.33
C GLU A 164 4.56 -29.17 7.45
N ASN A 165 3.75 -28.86 8.48
CA ASN A 165 3.55 -29.74 9.63
C ASN A 165 2.75 -30.99 9.24
N LYS A 166 3.34 -32.18 9.40
CA LYS A 166 2.73 -33.47 9.04
C LYS A 166 1.41 -33.73 9.78
N SER A 167 1.32 -33.39 11.07
CA SER A 167 0.10 -33.61 11.86
C SER A 167 -1.05 -32.75 11.38
N LEU A 168 -0.79 -31.48 11.02
CA LEU A 168 -1.77 -30.60 10.41
C LEU A 168 -2.25 -31.13 9.05
N ARG A 169 -1.34 -31.59 8.20
CA ARG A 169 -1.73 -32.21 6.92
C ARG A 169 -2.59 -33.46 7.13
N HIS A 170 -2.23 -34.30 8.10
CA HIS A 170 -2.96 -35.52 8.41
C HIS A 170 -4.36 -35.24 8.97
N SER A 171 -4.50 -34.26 9.88
CA SER A 171 -5.82 -33.87 10.42
C SER A 171 -6.75 -33.32 9.34
N LEU A 172 -6.20 -32.69 8.30
CA LEU A 172 -6.91 -32.23 7.11
C LEU A 172 -7.10 -33.32 6.05
N SER A 173 -6.70 -34.57 6.32
CA SER A 173 -6.77 -35.71 5.39
C SER A 173 -6.04 -35.49 4.05
N LEU A 174 -4.97 -34.68 4.06
CA LEU A 174 -4.19 -34.39 2.87
C LEU A 174 -3.24 -35.54 2.54
N LYS A 175 -3.21 -35.93 1.25
CA LYS A 175 -2.27 -36.91 0.73
C LYS A 175 -0.91 -36.27 0.55
N SER A 176 0.15 -37.07 0.44
CA SER A 176 1.52 -36.56 0.23
C SER A 176 1.64 -35.65 -1.00
N LYS A 177 0.87 -35.93 -2.06
CA LYS A 177 0.80 -35.15 -3.30
C LYS A 177 0.03 -33.81 -3.18
N ASP A 178 -0.76 -33.64 -2.13
CA ASP A 178 -1.62 -32.48 -1.92
C ASP A 178 -0.78 -31.39 -1.23
N GLU A 179 0.12 -30.80 -2.00
CA GLU A 179 0.94 -29.65 -1.58
C GLU A 179 0.21 -28.34 -1.87
N GLY A 180 0.36 -27.37 -0.98
CA GLY A 180 -0.29 -26.08 -1.10
C GLY A 180 -0.34 -25.32 0.22
N ILE A 181 -1.25 -24.37 0.30
CA ILE A 181 -1.45 -23.52 1.49
C ILE A 181 -2.90 -23.59 1.97
N LEU A 182 -3.11 -23.34 3.26
CA LEU A 182 -4.44 -23.25 3.86
C LEU A 182 -4.93 -21.81 3.88
N ILE A 183 -6.11 -21.55 3.33
CA ILE A 183 -6.75 -20.22 3.36
C ILE A 183 -7.30 -19.94 4.78
N LYS A 184 -6.82 -18.85 5.41
CA LYS A 184 -7.19 -18.46 6.80
C LYS A 184 -8.34 -17.45 6.87
N LYS A 185 -8.21 -16.35 6.12
CA LYS A 185 -9.15 -15.22 6.11
C LYS A 185 -9.22 -14.65 4.70
N LEU A 186 -10.41 -14.20 4.31
CA LEU A 186 -10.62 -13.46 3.07
C LEU A 186 -11.02 -12.03 3.41
N ASP A 187 -10.54 -11.10 2.60
CA ASP A 187 -11.04 -9.73 2.51
C ASP A 187 -12.57 -9.77 2.28
N GLY A 188 -13.30 -8.92 3.02
CA GLY A 188 -14.75 -8.91 3.01
C GLY A 188 -15.37 -8.40 1.71
N GLY A 189 -14.70 -7.46 1.04
CA GLY A 189 -15.06 -6.87 -0.25
C GLY A 189 -14.28 -7.43 -1.46
N GLY A 190 -13.36 -8.35 -1.22
CA GLY A 190 -12.44 -8.87 -2.23
C GLY A 190 -13.08 -9.89 -3.19
N PRO A 191 -12.69 -9.88 -4.48
CA PRO A 191 -13.29 -10.75 -5.51
C PRO A 191 -13.07 -12.24 -5.25
N ALA A 192 -11.98 -12.63 -4.60
CA ALA A 192 -11.72 -14.02 -4.24
C ALA A 192 -12.75 -14.61 -3.29
N LYS A 193 -13.43 -13.80 -2.46
CA LYS A 193 -14.45 -14.26 -1.50
C LYS A 193 -15.68 -14.88 -2.17
N ALA A 194 -15.95 -14.54 -3.43
CA ALA A 194 -17.03 -15.16 -4.20
C ALA A 194 -16.74 -16.63 -4.56
N VAL A 195 -15.48 -17.06 -4.48
CA VAL A 195 -15.00 -18.34 -5.00
C VAL A 195 -14.32 -19.18 -3.92
N LEU A 196 -13.41 -18.57 -3.18
CA LEU A 196 -12.60 -19.17 -2.12
C LEU A 196 -13.29 -19.05 -0.76
N GLN A 197 -12.96 -19.97 0.14
CA GLN A 197 -13.51 -20.03 1.49
C GLN A 197 -12.40 -20.31 2.51
N LYS A 198 -12.60 -19.85 3.75
CA LYS A 198 -11.74 -20.23 4.87
C LYS A 198 -11.73 -21.76 5.00
N GLY A 199 -10.55 -22.34 5.12
CA GLY A 199 -10.38 -23.79 5.19
C GLY A 199 -10.04 -24.47 3.86
N ASP A 200 -10.15 -23.76 2.73
CA ASP A 200 -9.69 -24.29 1.44
C ASP A 200 -8.18 -24.52 1.46
N ILE A 201 -7.76 -25.59 0.76
CA ILE A 201 -6.33 -25.83 0.49
C ILE A 201 -6.06 -25.44 -0.95
N LEU A 202 -5.34 -24.33 -1.15
CA LEU A 202 -4.97 -23.86 -2.47
C LEU A 202 -3.72 -24.61 -2.94
N LEU A 203 -3.87 -25.40 -4.01
CA LEU A 203 -2.84 -26.27 -4.57
C LEU A 203 -2.10 -25.64 -5.76
N GLU A 204 -2.81 -24.83 -6.55
CA GLU A 204 -2.29 -24.20 -7.77
C GLU A 204 -2.87 -22.81 -7.92
N ILE A 205 -2.07 -21.87 -8.41
CA ILE A 205 -2.49 -20.50 -8.73
C ILE A 205 -1.80 -20.04 -10.02
N GLY A 206 -2.55 -19.45 -10.94
CA GLY A 206 -2.01 -18.99 -12.23
C GLY A 206 -1.29 -20.09 -13.02
N GLY A 207 -1.74 -21.35 -12.91
CA GLY A 207 -1.10 -22.50 -13.57
C GLY A 207 0.18 -23.03 -12.89
N LYS A 208 0.57 -22.49 -11.73
CA LYS A 208 1.77 -22.92 -10.99
C LYS A 208 1.37 -23.63 -9.69
N ARG A 209 1.97 -24.80 -9.46
CA ARG A 209 1.77 -25.57 -8.21
C ARG A 209 2.44 -24.86 -7.04
N ILE A 210 1.72 -24.80 -5.93
CA ILE A 210 2.17 -24.20 -4.67
C ILE A 210 2.70 -25.31 -3.77
N ALA A 211 3.89 -25.13 -3.21
CA ALA A 211 4.43 -26.04 -2.20
C ALA A 211 3.87 -25.74 -0.80
N SER A 212 4.14 -26.63 0.15
CA SER A 212 3.62 -26.52 1.52
C SER A 212 4.13 -25.29 2.28
N ASP A 213 5.23 -24.69 1.84
CA ASP A 213 5.80 -23.45 2.38
C ASP A 213 5.23 -22.17 1.72
N GLY A 214 4.34 -22.31 0.74
CA GLY A 214 3.77 -21.20 -0.03
C GLY A 214 4.60 -20.77 -1.24
N THR A 215 5.66 -21.49 -1.61
CA THR A 215 6.48 -21.13 -2.76
C THR A 215 6.01 -21.81 -4.06
N VAL A 216 6.33 -21.19 -5.19
CA VAL A 216 6.17 -21.70 -6.56
C VAL A 216 7.54 -21.75 -7.25
N ALA A 217 7.64 -22.53 -8.33
CA ALA A 217 8.86 -22.52 -9.16
C ALA A 217 9.01 -21.17 -9.87
N PHE A 218 10.19 -20.55 -9.73
CA PHE A 218 10.49 -19.23 -10.27
C PHE A 218 11.34 -19.34 -11.55
N ARG A 219 12.67 -19.34 -11.44
CA ARG A 219 13.64 -19.45 -12.55
C ARG A 219 14.89 -20.20 -12.11
N ASN A 220 15.56 -20.90 -13.02
CA ASN A 220 16.85 -21.57 -12.77
C ASN A 220 16.93 -22.43 -11.49
N GLY A 221 15.83 -23.09 -11.11
CA GLY A 221 15.76 -23.89 -9.88
C GLY A 221 15.44 -23.10 -8.62
N GLU A 222 15.34 -21.77 -8.68
CA GLU A 222 14.87 -20.90 -7.61
C GLU A 222 13.37 -21.07 -7.37
N ARG A 223 12.95 -20.75 -6.15
CA ARG A 223 11.55 -20.72 -5.72
C ARG A 223 11.24 -19.35 -5.15
N ILE A 224 10.02 -18.88 -5.34
CA ILE A 224 9.53 -17.58 -4.85
C ILE A 224 8.14 -17.76 -4.25
N LEU A 225 7.71 -16.88 -3.36
CA LEU A 225 6.35 -16.89 -2.84
C LEU A 225 5.31 -16.79 -3.97
N PHE A 226 4.23 -17.57 -3.87
CA PHE A 226 3.20 -17.62 -4.91
C PHE A 226 2.55 -16.27 -5.21
N THR A 227 2.56 -15.33 -4.26
CA THR A 227 2.03 -13.97 -4.42
C THR A 227 2.73 -13.18 -5.52
N TRP A 228 3.96 -13.55 -5.89
CA TRP A 228 4.64 -13.03 -7.08
C TRP A 228 3.77 -13.18 -8.35
N ILE A 229 3.08 -14.31 -8.51
CA ILE A 229 2.19 -14.56 -9.67
C ILE A 229 1.07 -13.54 -9.72
N LEU A 230 0.48 -13.21 -8.57
CA LEU A 230 -0.59 -12.22 -8.48
C LEU A 230 -0.06 -10.81 -8.77
N SER A 231 1.12 -10.47 -8.24
CA SER A 231 1.74 -9.17 -8.51
C SER A 231 2.05 -8.93 -9.99
N GLN A 232 2.28 -9.99 -10.78
CA GLN A 232 2.47 -9.86 -12.23
C GLN A 232 1.17 -9.63 -13.01
N MET A 233 0.02 -9.87 -12.40
CA MET A 233 -1.29 -9.65 -13.02
C MET A 233 -1.73 -8.19 -12.84
N PHE A 234 -2.56 -7.70 -13.75
CA PHE A 234 -3.20 -6.40 -13.62
C PHE A 234 -4.51 -6.55 -12.83
N VAL A 235 -4.90 -5.49 -12.13
CA VAL A 235 -6.18 -5.43 -11.43
C VAL A 235 -7.31 -5.64 -12.44
N GLY A 236 -8.20 -6.60 -12.16
CA GLY A 236 -9.27 -7.02 -13.06
C GLY A 236 -8.97 -8.28 -13.88
N ASP A 237 -7.69 -8.67 -14.03
CA ASP A 237 -7.31 -9.91 -14.72
C ASP A 237 -7.97 -11.14 -14.06
N ARG A 238 -8.11 -12.25 -14.78
CA ARG A 238 -8.65 -13.50 -14.21
C ARG A 238 -7.52 -14.42 -13.78
N CYS A 239 -7.48 -14.76 -12.49
CA CYS A 239 -6.57 -15.75 -11.95
C CYS A 239 -7.27 -17.10 -11.81
N SER A 240 -6.68 -18.14 -12.39
CA SER A 240 -7.13 -19.52 -12.23
C SER A 240 -6.52 -20.16 -10.99
N VAL A 241 -7.31 -20.99 -10.30
CA VAL A 241 -6.88 -21.70 -9.10
C VAL A 241 -7.32 -23.15 -9.10
N LYS A 242 -6.49 -24.02 -8.52
CA LYS A 242 -6.87 -25.39 -8.14
C LYS A 242 -6.85 -25.49 -6.63
N LEU A 243 -7.93 -25.99 -6.03
CA LEU A 243 -8.07 -26.11 -4.58
C LEU A 243 -8.67 -27.45 -4.16
N LEU A 244 -8.48 -27.81 -2.89
CA LEU A 244 -9.26 -28.84 -2.21
C LEU A 244 -10.25 -28.17 -1.26
N ARG A 245 -11.52 -28.55 -1.40
CA ARG A 245 -12.59 -28.23 -0.45
C ARG A 245 -13.29 -29.52 -0.08
N GLN A 246 -13.34 -29.83 1.22
CA GLN A 246 -13.92 -31.10 1.72
C GLN A 246 -13.33 -32.32 0.99
N ASN A 247 -12.00 -32.35 0.82
CA ASN A 247 -11.24 -33.42 0.14
C ASN A 247 -11.62 -33.67 -1.32
N ARG A 248 -12.31 -32.72 -1.98
CA ARG A 248 -12.60 -32.75 -3.42
C ARG A 248 -11.82 -31.66 -4.14
N GLU A 249 -11.13 -32.04 -5.20
CA GLU A 249 -10.45 -31.10 -6.08
C GLU A 249 -11.48 -30.25 -6.83
N ARG A 250 -11.23 -28.95 -6.88
CA ARG A 250 -12.00 -27.97 -7.65
C ARG A 250 -11.05 -27.11 -8.46
N ARG A 251 -11.54 -26.65 -9.60
CA ARG A 251 -10.88 -25.63 -10.42
C ARG A 251 -11.81 -24.46 -10.52
N GLU A 252 -11.33 -23.31 -10.13
CA GLU A 252 -12.11 -22.09 -10.10
C GLU A 252 -11.28 -20.94 -10.68
N SER A 253 -11.91 -19.78 -10.85
CA SER A 253 -11.18 -18.55 -11.16
C SER A 253 -11.88 -17.35 -10.56
N PHE A 254 -11.10 -16.35 -10.15
CA PHE A 254 -11.60 -15.08 -9.64
C PHE A 254 -10.90 -13.92 -10.34
N SER A 255 -11.52 -12.74 -10.33
CA SER A 255 -10.89 -11.51 -10.82
C SER A 255 -9.87 -11.04 -9.78
N VAL A 256 -8.67 -10.66 -10.20
CA VAL A 256 -7.60 -10.18 -9.33
C VAL A 256 -7.96 -8.79 -8.83
N GLY A 257 -7.90 -8.60 -7.50
CA GLY A 257 -8.20 -7.34 -6.85
C GLY A 257 -6.94 -6.53 -6.55
N LYS A 258 -7.11 -5.51 -5.70
CA LYS A 258 -6.02 -4.86 -4.99
C LYS A 258 -6.06 -5.26 -3.53
N LEU A 259 -4.97 -5.00 -2.82
CA LEU A 259 -4.93 -5.17 -1.38
C LEU A 259 -5.84 -4.14 -0.69
N ASN A 260 -6.92 -4.62 -0.06
CA ASN A 260 -7.93 -3.77 0.59
C ASN A 260 -7.72 -3.69 2.11
N LEU A 261 -6.66 -3.00 2.53
CA LEU A 261 -6.41 -2.74 3.95
C LEU A 261 -7.46 -1.78 4.53
N LEU A 262 -7.89 -2.04 5.77
CA LEU A 262 -8.77 -1.12 6.48
C LEU A 262 -8.04 0.17 6.87
N VAL A 263 -6.77 0.05 7.24
CA VAL A 263 -5.88 1.18 7.54
C VAL A 263 -4.86 1.26 6.39
N PRO A 264 -4.96 2.27 5.52
CA PRO A 264 -4.05 2.40 4.40
C PRO A 264 -2.64 2.78 4.86
N ALA A 265 -1.63 2.14 4.28
CA ALA A 265 -0.22 2.42 4.55
C ALA A 265 0.23 3.81 4.07
N ASN A 266 -0.46 4.37 3.08
CA ASN A 266 -0.20 5.72 2.57
C ASN A 266 -1.50 6.49 2.35
N SER A 267 -1.42 7.81 2.43
CA SER A 267 -2.36 8.68 1.72
C SER A 267 -2.04 8.59 0.23
N ASP A 268 -3.04 8.62 -0.66
CA ASP A 268 -2.88 8.71 -2.14
C ASP A 268 -2.22 10.03 -2.61
N LEU A 269 -1.24 10.54 -1.85
CA LEU A 269 -0.63 11.86 -1.91
C LEU A 269 -1.64 13.01 -1.80
N ARG A 270 -2.87 12.70 -1.39
CA ARG A 270 -3.91 13.69 -1.11
C ARG A 270 -3.73 14.26 0.28
N ARG A 271 -4.28 15.46 0.47
CA ARG A 271 -4.42 16.01 1.81
C ARG A 271 -5.30 15.07 2.64
N PRO A 272 -4.95 14.81 3.91
CA PRO A 272 -5.77 13.99 4.79
C PRO A 272 -7.20 14.53 4.87
N GLN A 273 -8.16 13.60 4.86
CA GLN A 273 -9.56 13.95 5.01
C GLN A 273 -9.86 14.33 6.45
N TYR A 274 -10.73 15.32 6.65
CA TYR A 274 -11.23 15.65 7.97
C TYR A 274 -12.64 16.23 7.90
N LEU A 275 -13.37 16.12 9.01
CA LEU A 275 -14.69 16.69 9.23
C LEU A 275 -14.77 17.26 10.65
N ILE A 276 -15.34 18.46 10.81
CA ILE A 276 -15.53 19.12 12.10
C ILE A 276 -17.02 19.37 12.32
N VAL A 277 -17.59 18.77 13.38
CA VAL A 277 -19.00 18.92 13.75
C VAL A 277 -19.11 19.43 15.18
N GLY A 278 -19.57 20.67 15.35
CA GLY A 278 -19.73 21.28 16.68
C GLY A 278 -18.46 21.32 17.53
N GLY A 279 -17.27 21.20 16.93
CA GLY A 279 -15.97 21.11 17.61
C GLY A 279 -15.36 19.71 17.66
N LEU A 280 -16.12 18.66 17.36
CA LEU A 280 -15.61 17.30 17.22
C LEU A 280 -14.86 17.14 15.90
N VAL A 281 -13.57 16.76 15.93
CA VAL A 281 -12.72 16.60 14.74
C VAL A 281 -12.59 15.13 14.39
N PHE A 282 -13.11 14.76 13.22
CA PHE A 282 -13.11 13.40 12.70
C PHE A 282 -12.13 13.22 11.55
N VAL A 283 -11.43 12.09 11.53
CA VAL A 283 -10.45 11.72 10.49
C VAL A 283 -10.50 10.21 10.21
N PRO A 284 -10.19 9.74 9.00
CA PRO A 284 -9.96 8.31 8.77
C PRO A 284 -8.59 7.90 9.32
N LEU A 285 -8.54 6.78 10.03
CA LEU A 285 -7.30 6.18 10.49
C LEU A 285 -6.45 5.74 9.29
N SER A 286 -5.17 6.12 9.31
CA SER A 286 -4.17 5.75 8.32
C SER A 286 -2.80 5.58 8.98
N GLU A 287 -1.86 4.91 8.33
CA GLU A 287 -0.50 4.81 8.87
C GLU A 287 0.20 6.18 8.99
N PRO A 288 0.09 7.12 8.03
CA PRO A 288 0.60 8.48 8.21
C PRO A 288 0.00 9.20 9.42
N PHE A 289 -1.28 8.97 9.73
CA PHE A 289 -1.90 9.49 10.95
C PHE A 289 -1.26 8.88 12.19
N LEU A 290 -1.06 7.56 12.23
CA LEU A 290 -0.40 6.89 13.36
C LEU A 290 1.03 7.42 13.59
N LYS A 291 1.81 7.60 12.51
CA LYS A 291 3.15 8.18 12.58
C LYS A 291 3.14 9.62 13.10
N SER A 292 2.18 10.43 12.63
CA SER A 292 2.02 11.82 13.07
C SER A 292 1.67 11.90 14.57
N GLU A 293 0.73 11.07 15.02
CA GLU A 293 0.21 11.11 16.39
C GLU A 293 1.15 10.47 17.42
N TYR A 294 1.81 9.37 17.05
CA TYR A 294 2.55 8.54 17.99
C TYR A 294 4.06 8.45 17.69
N GLY A 295 4.54 9.04 16.58
CA GLY A 295 5.93 8.99 16.13
C GLY A 295 6.25 7.84 15.17
N GLU A 296 7.46 7.82 14.61
CA GLU A 296 7.90 6.77 13.67
C GLU A 296 7.84 5.35 14.27
N ASP A 297 7.99 5.22 15.59
CA ASP A 297 7.87 3.99 16.36
C ASP A 297 6.46 3.78 16.95
N PHE A 298 5.43 4.28 16.26
CA PHE A 298 4.02 4.17 16.67
C PHE A 298 3.59 2.73 17.01
N GLU A 299 4.20 1.71 16.41
CA GLU A 299 3.97 0.29 16.71
C GLU A 299 4.13 -0.05 18.20
N SER A 300 4.96 0.73 18.92
CA SER A 300 5.21 0.56 20.36
C SER A 300 4.43 1.51 21.26
N ARG A 301 3.78 2.54 20.69
CA ARG A 301 3.17 3.65 21.45
C ARG A 301 1.67 3.83 21.20
N ALA A 302 1.20 3.50 20.01
CA ALA A 302 -0.20 3.67 19.65
C ALA A 302 -1.09 2.70 20.46
N PRO A 303 -2.35 3.07 20.74
CA PRO A 303 -3.29 2.19 21.42
C PRO A 303 -3.43 0.84 20.71
N VAL A 304 -3.40 -0.26 21.49
CA VAL A 304 -3.44 -1.65 20.99
C VAL A 304 -4.59 -1.89 20.02
N ARG A 305 -5.76 -1.27 20.24
CA ARG A 305 -6.91 -1.39 19.34
C ARG A 305 -6.64 -0.82 17.95
N LEU A 306 -5.94 0.31 17.83
CA LEU A 306 -5.61 0.92 16.56
C LEU A 306 -4.56 0.07 15.84
N LEU A 307 -3.61 -0.47 16.59
CA LEU A 307 -2.61 -1.42 16.10
C LEU A 307 -3.25 -2.71 15.58
N ASP A 308 -4.24 -3.28 16.28
CA ASP A 308 -4.98 -4.45 15.79
C ASP A 308 -5.67 -4.17 14.45
N LYS A 309 -6.31 -3.00 14.30
CA LYS A 309 -6.91 -2.59 13.03
C LYS A 309 -5.89 -2.35 11.94
N TRP A 310 -4.76 -1.72 12.25
CA TRP A 310 -3.68 -1.50 11.29
C TRP A 310 -3.05 -2.81 10.82
N GLN A 311 -2.78 -3.74 11.74
CA GLN A 311 -2.07 -4.98 11.43
C GLN A 311 -2.97 -6.08 10.84
N HIS A 312 -4.25 -6.11 11.19
CA HIS A 312 -5.14 -7.24 10.89
C HIS A 312 -6.48 -6.84 10.24
N GLY A 313 -6.74 -5.54 10.10
CA GLY A 313 -7.94 -4.99 9.51
C GLY A 313 -7.97 -5.11 8.00
N PHE A 314 -8.99 -5.80 7.49
CA PHE A 314 -9.37 -5.76 6.08
C PHE A 314 -10.70 -5.02 5.97
N GLN A 315 -10.90 -4.36 4.84
CA GLN A 315 -12.21 -3.81 4.52
C GLN A 315 -13.25 -4.94 4.40
N SER A 316 -14.40 -4.71 5.01
CA SER A 316 -15.60 -5.51 4.95
C SER A 316 -16.36 -5.27 3.64
N PHE A 317 -16.24 -4.07 3.09
CA PHE A 317 -16.75 -3.66 1.79
C PHE A 317 -15.81 -2.61 1.15
N PRO A 318 -15.78 -2.48 -0.18
CA PRO A 318 -14.87 -1.55 -0.84
C PRO A 318 -15.04 -0.10 -0.35
N GLY A 319 -13.93 0.51 0.07
CA GLY A 319 -13.88 1.91 0.51
C GLY A 319 -14.27 2.13 1.98
N GLU A 320 -14.47 1.07 2.77
CA GLU A 320 -14.64 1.21 4.23
C GLU A 320 -13.47 1.99 4.85
N GLN A 321 -13.79 2.93 5.75
CA GLN A 321 -12.80 3.66 6.52
C GLN A 321 -13.06 3.51 8.01
N PHE A 322 -11.97 3.37 8.77
CA PHE A 322 -12.02 3.41 10.22
C PHE A 322 -12.01 4.87 10.70
N VAL A 323 -13.19 5.44 10.96
CA VAL A 323 -13.35 6.86 11.32
C VAL A 323 -13.10 7.07 12.81
N LEU A 324 -12.17 7.96 13.13
CA LEU A 324 -11.83 8.37 14.49
C LEU A 324 -12.42 9.74 14.81
N LEU A 325 -12.90 9.92 16.03
CA LEU A 325 -12.84 11.20 16.72
C LEU A 325 -11.38 11.40 17.16
N SER A 326 -10.66 12.26 16.46
CA SER A 326 -9.24 12.53 16.72
C SER A 326 -9.06 13.45 17.92
N HIS A 327 -9.74 14.60 17.93
CA HIS A 327 -9.70 15.56 19.03
C HIS A 327 -11.02 16.35 19.14
N VAL A 328 -11.21 17.02 20.28
CA VAL A 328 -12.33 17.92 20.53
C VAL A 328 -11.81 19.36 20.70
N LEU A 329 -12.26 20.26 19.83
CA LEU A 329 -11.99 21.69 19.92
C LEU A 329 -12.91 22.31 20.98
N ALA A 330 -12.32 22.72 22.10
CA ALA A 330 -13.07 23.19 23.26
C ALA A 330 -13.98 24.40 22.96
N HIS A 331 -15.26 24.22 23.29
CA HIS A 331 -16.32 25.23 23.21
C HIS A 331 -17.44 24.88 24.20
N ASP A 332 -18.32 25.83 24.51
CA ASP A 332 -19.47 25.63 25.41
C ASP A 332 -20.38 24.46 24.99
N VAL A 333 -20.39 24.12 23.70
CA VAL A 333 -21.20 23.03 23.14
C VAL A 333 -20.52 21.66 23.26
N THR A 334 -19.23 21.61 23.59
CA THR A 334 -18.44 20.38 23.75
C THR A 334 -18.05 20.11 25.19
N VAL A 335 -18.63 20.84 26.15
CA VAL A 335 -18.25 20.75 27.57
C VAL A 335 -18.45 19.32 28.07
N GLY A 336 -17.40 18.75 28.66
CA GLY A 336 -17.35 17.39 29.18
C GLY A 336 -16.75 16.37 28.20
N TYR A 337 -16.56 16.73 26.93
CA TYR A 337 -16.03 15.84 25.89
C TYR A 337 -14.54 16.07 25.57
N GLU A 338 -13.88 17.06 26.18
CA GLU A 338 -12.53 17.53 25.81
C GLU A 338 -11.42 16.49 26.01
N HIS A 339 -11.68 15.48 26.84
CA HIS A 339 -10.74 14.40 27.11
C HIS A 339 -10.75 13.30 26.03
N LEU A 340 -11.76 13.28 25.16
CA LEU A 340 -11.90 12.27 24.11
C LEU A 340 -10.89 12.54 22.99
N HIS A 341 -10.09 11.51 22.68
CA HIS A 341 -9.11 11.56 21.61
C HIS A 341 -8.86 10.16 21.03
N ASN A 342 -8.67 10.11 19.72
CA ASN A 342 -8.34 8.89 18.96
C ASN A 342 -9.26 7.69 19.29
N VAL A 343 -10.57 7.94 19.33
CA VAL A 343 -11.64 6.95 19.60
C VAL A 343 -12.45 6.70 18.33
N GLN A 344 -12.78 5.45 18.01
CA GLN A 344 -13.61 5.15 16.84
C GLN A 344 -15.02 5.71 16.99
N VAL A 345 -15.57 6.29 15.93
CA VAL A 345 -17.01 6.55 15.80
C VAL A 345 -17.66 5.32 15.15
N GLN A 346 -18.58 4.67 15.87
CA GLN A 346 -19.26 3.49 15.38
C GLN A 346 -20.59 3.84 14.70
N GLN A 347 -21.38 4.73 15.33
CA GLN A 347 -22.71 5.09 14.83
C GLN A 347 -22.99 6.59 14.99
N PHE A 348 -23.85 7.09 14.11
CA PHE A 348 -24.48 8.39 14.23
C PHE A 348 -26.00 8.20 14.21
N ASN A 349 -26.70 8.66 15.25
CA ASN A 349 -28.14 8.47 15.44
C ASN A 349 -28.61 7.02 15.17
N GLY A 350 -27.88 6.04 15.71
CA GLY A 350 -28.18 4.61 15.52
C GLY A 350 -27.82 4.03 14.15
N THR A 351 -27.29 4.83 13.23
CA THR A 351 -26.83 4.37 11.90
C THR A 351 -25.33 4.15 11.89
N SER A 352 -24.88 2.95 11.48
CA SER A 352 -23.46 2.62 11.42
C SER A 352 -22.70 3.52 10.44
N VAL A 353 -21.59 4.10 10.91
CA VAL A 353 -20.67 4.91 10.10
C VAL A 353 -19.83 3.99 9.22
N LYS A 354 -19.67 4.36 7.94
CA LYS A 354 -18.98 3.54 6.92
C LYS A 354 -17.70 4.19 6.41
N THR A 355 -17.77 5.50 6.22
CA THR A 355 -16.69 6.36 5.74
C THR A 355 -16.85 7.74 6.38
N LEU A 356 -15.81 8.57 6.33
CA LEU A 356 -15.88 9.94 6.82
C LEU A 356 -16.90 10.76 6.02
N LYS A 357 -16.95 10.55 4.69
CA LYS A 357 -17.97 11.16 3.83
C LYS A 357 -19.39 10.74 4.20
N HIS A 358 -19.59 9.45 4.50
CA HIS A 358 -20.89 8.96 4.97
C HIS A 358 -21.30 9.64 6.29
N LEU A 359 -20.35 9.84 7.22
CA LEU A 359 -20.64 10.59 8.45
C LEU A 359 -21.04 12.04 8.17
N ALA A 360 -20.34 12.72 7.26
CA ALA A 360 -20.69 14.09 6.85
C ALA A 360 -22.12 14.14 6.27
N GLU A 361 -22.45 13.22 5.36
CA GLU A 361 -23.80 13.12 4.77
C GLU A 361 -24.88 12.83 5.82
N LEU A 362 -24.61 11.99 6.81
CA LEU A 362 -25.55 11.71 7.91
C LEU A 362 -25.81 12.96 8.76
N VAL A 363 -24.77 13.70 9.10
CA VAL A 363 -24.87 14.94 9.90
C VAL A 363 -25.60 16.05 9.11
N GLU A 364 -25.23 16.25 7.85
CA GLU A 364 -25.82 17.27 6.97
C GLU A 364 -27.32 17.04 6.73
N ASN A 365 -27.73 15.77 6.56
CA ASN A 365 -29.13 15.42 6.30
C ASN A 365 -29.96 15.19 7.57
N SER A 366 -29.35 15.23 8.75
CA SER A 366 -30.07 15.00 10.01
C SER A 366 -31.02 16.17 10.33
N THR A 367 -32.26 15.81 10.61
CA THR A 367 -33.34 16.72 11.06
C THR A 367 -33.65 16.56 12.55
N GLU A 368 -32.91 15.69 13.24
CA GLU A 368 -33.08 15.47 14.68
C GLU A 368 -32.55 16.66 15.48
N GLU A 369 -33.20 16.95 16.62
CA GLU A 369 -32.80 18.00 17.55
C GLU A 369 -31.41 17.72 18.17
N TYR A 370 -31.09 16.43 18.35
CA TYR A 370 -29.83 15.98 18.92
C TYR A 370 -29.06 15.11 17.93
N TRP A 371 -27.75 15.37 17.87
CA TRP A 371 -26.79 14.56 17.17
C TRP A 371 -26.08 13.67 18.16
N ARG A 372 -26.35 12.37 18.09
CA ARG A 372 -25.76 11.33 18.91
C ARG A 372 -24.67 10.61 18.13
N PHE A 373 -23.47 10.57 18.70
CA PHE A 373 -22.34 9.80 18.22
C PHE A 373 -22.05 8.69 19.23
N ASP A 374 -22.22 7.44 18.81
CA ASP A 374 -21.83 6.28 19.60
C ASP A 374 -20.39 5.91 19.23
N LEU A 375 -19.51 5.95 20.23
CA LEU A 375 -18.08 5.74 20.10
C LEU A 375 -17.68 4.36 20.64
N ASP A 376 -16.43 3.97 20.38
CA ASP A 376 -15.81 2.84 21.09
C ASP A 376 -15.85 3.03 22.62
N HIS A 377 -15.82 1.91 23.36
CA HIS A 377 -15.91 1.85 24.83
C HIS A 377 -17.25 2.28 25.40
N ASP A 378 -18.32 2.15 24.62
CA ASP A 378 -19.69 2.51 25.01
C ASP A 378 -19.82 4.01 25.38
N GLU A 379 -18.86 4.83 24.94
CA GLU A 379 -18.87 6.28 25.09
C GLU A 379 -19.89 6.89 24.15
N VAL A 380 -20.62 7.90 24.63
CA VAL A 380 -21.69 8.55 23.88
C VAL A 380 -21.51 10.05 23.94
N VAL A 381 -21.42 10.68 22.78
CA VAL A 381 -21.39 12.14 22.63
C VAL A 381 -22.72 12.60 22.06
N VAL A 382 -23.33 13.60 22.68
CA VAL A 382 -24.58 14.20 22.21
C VAL A 382 -24.41 15.71 22.09
N LEU A 383 -24.72 16.26 20.91
CA LEU A 383 -24.75 17.69 20.66
C LEU A 383 -26.17 18.14 20.30
N GLU A 384 -26.61 19.28 20.81
CA GLU A 384 -27.81 19.96 20.29
C GLU A 384 -27.48 20.54 18.91
N ALA A 385 -28.22 20.13 17.89
CA ALA A 385 -27.85 20.31 16.48
C ALA A 385 -27.72 21.80 16.10
N ASP A 386 -28.65 22.66 16.55
CA ASP A 386 -28.61 24.07 16.18
C ASP A 386 -27.55 24.84 16.97
N ALA A 387 -27.31 24.52 18.25
CA ALA A 387 -26.17 25.07 18.98
C ALA A 387 -24.84 24.69 18.34
N ALA A 388 -24.66 23.43 17.94
CA ALA A 388 -23.45 22.97 17.27
C ALA A 388 -23.23 23.72 15.94
N ARG A 389 -24.28 23.90 15.13
CA ARG A 389 -24.23 24.68 13.88
C ARG A 389 -23.87 26.14 14.12
N ARG A 390 -24.47 26.79 15.13
CA ARG A 390 -24.20 28.20 15.48
C ARG A 390 -22.78 28.40 16.02
N ALA A 391 -22.26 27.44 16.78
CA ALA A 391 -20.93 27.51 17.36
C ALA A 391 -19.80 27.29 16.35
N LEU A 392 -20.04 26.49 15.30
CA LEU A 392 -19.00 26.05 14.37
C LEU A 392 -18.16 27.20 13.75
N PRO A 393 -18.74 28.30 13.21
CA PRO A 393 -17.93 29.39 12.66
C PRO A 393 -16.96 30.01 13.68
N HIS A 394 -17.41 30.18 14.93
CA HIS A 394 -16.58 30.71 16.01
C HIS A 394 -15.46 29.74 16.40
N ILE A 395 -15.77 28.44 16.48
CA ILE A 395 -14.78 27.38 16.74
C ILE A 395 -13.69 27.38 15.66
N LEU A 396 -14.07 27.43 14.38
CA LEU A 396 -13.12 27.44 13.27
C LEU A 396 -12.23 28.69 13.30
N GLN A 397 -12.83 29.87 13.51
CA GLN A 397 -12.10 31.14 13.58
C GLN A 397 -11.09 31.14 14.73
N ARG A 398 -11.50 30.72 15.93
CA ARG A 398 -10.63 30.67 17.12
C ARG A 398 -9.40 29.77 16.90
N ASN A 399 -9.56 28.68 16.13
CA ASN A 399 -8.50 27.71 15.87
C ASN A 399 -7.78 27.95 14.52
N MET A 400 -8.06 29.06 13.83
CA MET A 400 -7.46 29.39 12.52
C MET A 400 -7.70 28.32 11.45
N ILE A 401 -8.83 27.62 11.53
CA ILE A 401 -9.22 26.57 10.59
C ILE A 401 -10.07 27.20 9.49
N ARG A 402 -9.69 26.97 8.23
CA ARG A 402 -10.32 27.62 7.07
C ARG A 402 -11.69 27.04 6.69
N SER A 403 -11.91 25.76 6.94
CA SER A 403 -13.13 25.03 6.55
C SER A 403 -13.47 23.98 7.61
N CYS A 404 -14.74 23.61 7.74
CA CYS A 404 -15.16 22.53 8.62
C CYS A 404 -14.88 21.13 8.03
N LYS A 405 -14.53 21.02 6.75
CA LYS A 405 -14.22 19.75 6.10
C LYS A 405 -13.18 19.90 4.99
N SER A 406 -12.51 18.80 4.65
CA SER A 406 -11.65 18.73 3.45
C SER A 406 -12.51 18.76 2.17
N GLU A 407 -11.90 19.10 1.03
CA GLU A 407 -12.62 19.29 -0.24
C GLU A 407 -13.31 18.01 -0.77
N ASP A 408 -12.86 16.84 -0.32
CA ASP A 408 -13.32 15.52 -0.76
C ASP A 408 -14.31 14.83 0.20
N VAL A 409 -14.76 15.56 1.23
CA VAL A 409 -15.79 15.20 2.22
C VAL A 409 -16.94 16.21 2.10
#